data_AF-A0A6C2CA62-F1
#
_entry.id   AF-A0A6C2CA62-F1
#
_cell.length_a   1.000
_cell.length_b   1.000
_cell.length_c   1.000
_cell.angle_alpha   90.00
_cell.angle_beta   90.00
_cell.angle_gamma   90.00
#
_symmetry.space_group_name_H-M   'P 1'
#
loop_
_entity.id
_entity.type
_entity.pdbx_description
1 polymer ?
#
loop_
_entity_poly.entity_id
_entity_poly.type
_entity_poly.pdbx_seq_one_letter_code
_entity_poly.pdbx_strand_id
1 'polypeptide(L)'
;MEHTINWKNCRKNYVLNNEQKHTVVELRKHGYGYKKIAVHLGVTPDSVRYICRKNDLAGNCSATATLYNPIPDEIEKLHKNEMDYRLGKTMADYRLHQKLMGKKEYKRTIARLLNRYEPILWSFGE
;
A
#
# COMPACT_ATOMS: atom_id res chain seq x y z
N MET A 1 -1.73 -19.78 19.80
CA MET A 1 -1.92 -19.43 21.23
C MET A 1 -2.52 -18.05 21.29
N GLU A 2 -3.85 -17.96 21.35
CA GLU A 2 -4.57 -16.69 21.44
C GLU A 2 -4.51 -16.21 22.90
N HIS A 3 -3.63 -15.24 23.18
CA HIS A 3 -3.59 -14.58 24.47
C HIS A 3 -4.75 -13.57 24.56
N THR A 4 -5.91 -14.02 25.04
CA THR A 4 -7.01 -13.12 25.40
C THR A 4 -6.67 -12.40 26.71
N ILE A 5 -6.26 -11.14 26.63
CA ILE A 5 -5.88 -10.31 27.79
C ILE A 5 -7.14 -9.90 28.56
N ASN A 6 -7.51 -10.54 29.67
CA ASN A 6 -8.70 -10.19 30.46
C ASN A 6 -8.73 -8.70 30.91
N TRP A 7 -9.60 -7.89 30.28
CA TRP A 7 -9.70 -6.43 30.44
C TRP A 7 -10.38 -5.96 31.75
N LYS A 8 -10.87 -6.85 32.61
CA LYS A 8 -11.68 -6.50 33.80
C LYS A 8 -10.91 -5.91 35.00
N ASN A 9 -9.59 -5.69 34.90
CA ASN A 9 -8.78 -5.21 36.04
C ASN A 9 -7.80 -4.07 35.67
N CYS A 10 -8.27 -3.07 34.91
CA CYS A 10 -7.44 -1.97 34.43
C CYS A 10 -7.39 -0.77 35.41
N ARG A 11 -6.82 -0.98 36.61
CA ARG A 11 -6.40 0.13 37.51
C ARG A 11 -4.96 -0.05 37.97
N LYS A 12 -4.09 -0.58 37.11
CA LYS A 12 -2.64 -0.61 37.35
C LYS A 12 -1.98 0.47 36.51
N ASN A 13 -1.50 1.50 37.19
CA ASN A 13 -0.62 2.53 36.63
C ASN A 13 0.74 1.87 36.35
N TYR A 14 0.84 1.15 35.23
CA TYR A 14 2.08 0.49 34.85
C TYR A 14 3.05 1.56 34.37
N VAL A 15 4.13 1.75 35.12
CA VAL A 15 5.24 2.61 34.70
C VAL A 15 5.90 1.92 33.51
N LEU A 16 5.68 2.42 32.29
CA LEU A 16 6.33 1.85 31.10
C LEU A 16 7.85 2.06 31.18
N ASN A 17 8.60 1.03 30.84
CA ASN A 17 10.05 1.11 30.64
C ASN A 17 10.37 2.04 29.47
N ASN A 18 11.58 2.63 29.45
CA ASN A 18 11.98 3.56 28.41
C ASN A 18 11.97 2.92 27.01
N GLU A 19 12.31 1.63 26.90
CA GLU A 19 12.22 0.85 25.67
C GLU A 19 10.78 0.70 25.16
N GLN A 20 9.84 0.46 26.08
CA GLN A 20 8.42 0.37 25.75
C GLN A 20 7.86 1.72 25.28
N LYS A 21 8.32 2.83 25.88
CA LYS A 21 7.94 4.18 25.41
C LYS A 21 8.46 4.44 24.00
N HIS A 22 9.70 4.04 23.71
CA HIS A 22 10.29 4.20 22.39
C HIS A 22 9.54 3.39 21.33
N THR A 23 9.26 2.11 21.62
CA THR A 23 8.48 1.25 20.71
C THR A 23 7.05 1.75 20.49
N VAL A 24 6.38 2.31 21.50
CA VAL A 24 5.07 2.97 21.31
C VAL A 24 5.16 4.12 20.30
N VAL A 25 6.19 4.96 20.42
CA VAL A 25 6.39 6.13 19.53
C VAL A 25 6.66 5.67 18.10
N GLU A 26 7.57 4.72 17.90
CA GLU A 26 7.91 4.17 16.58
C GLU A 26 6.70 3.52 15.91
N LEU A 27 5.99 2.62 16.61
CA LEU A 27 4.78 2.00 16.08
C LEU A 27 3.70 3.03 15.77
N ARG A 28 3.61 4.12 16.54
CA ARG A 28 2.65 5.18 16.26
C ARG A 28 3.02 5.98 15.00
N LYS A 29 4.31 6.27 14.78
CA LYS A 29 4.81 6.89 13.54
C LYS A 29 4.52 6.02 12.31
N HIS A 30 4.62 4.70 12.45
CA HIS A 30 4.24 3.74 11.41
C HIS A 30 2.71 3.60 11.19
N GLY A 31 1.89 4.38 11.91
CA GLY A 31 0.44 4.41 11.69
C GLY A 31 -0.34 3.31 12.42
N TYR A 32 0.29 2.57 13.34
CA TYR A 32 -0.44 1.58 14.15
C TYR A 32 -1.40 2.27 15.13
N GLY A 33 -2.59 1.68 15.28
CA GLY A 33 -3.61 2.16 16.21
C GLY A 33 -3.33 1.77 17.67
N TYR A 34 -3.87 2.54 18.61
CA TYR A 34 -3.63 2.36 20.05
C TYR A 34 -3.93 0.94 20.56
N LYS A 35 -5.03 0.33 20.10
CA LYS A 35 -5.41 -1.05 20.48
C LYS A 35 -4.38 -2.10 20.02
N LYS A 36 -3.82 -1.95 18.81
CA LYS A 36 -2.82 -2.89 18.27
C LYS A 36 -1.51 -2.80 19.04
N ILE A 37 -1.04 -1.56 19.29
CA ILE A 37 0.17 -1.30 20.07
C ILE A 37 0.04 -1.85 21.50
N ALA A 38 -1.12 -1.64 22.12
CA ALA A 38 -1.43 -2.13 23.46
C ALA A 38 -1.33 -3.67 23.55
N VAL A 39 -1.92 -4.39 22.59
CA VAL A 39 -1.84 -5.86 22.53
C VAL A 39 -0.40 -6.32 22.33
N HIS A 40 0.34 -5.68 21.41
CA HIS A 40 1.72 -6.05 21.11
C HIS A 40 2.67 -5.88 22.31
N LEU A 41 2.49 -4.81 23.09
CA LEU A 41 3.35 -4.51 24.24
C LEU A 41 2.80 -5.04 25.57
N GLY A 42 1.60 -5.63 25.58
CA GLY A 42 0.94 -6.09 26.80
C GLY A 42 0.57 -4.95 27.77
N VAL A 43 0.35 -3.74 27.25
CA VAL A 43 0.01 -2.54 28.04
C VAL A 43 -1.44 -2.13 27.82
N THR A 44 -1.97 -1.24 28.67
CA THR A 44 -3.31 -0.70 28.47
C THR A 44 -3.33 0.34 27.33
N PRO A 45 -4.42 0.42 26.55
CA PRO A 45 -4.58 1.44 25.51
C PRO A 45 -4.48 2.88 26.05
N ASP A 46 -4.89 3.10 27.31
CA ASP A 46 -4.78 4.41 27.96
C ASP A 46 -3.34 4.82 28.22
N SER A 47 -2.46 3.87 28.57
CA SER A 47 -1.02 4.15 28.68
C SER A 47 -0.40 4.53 27.34
N VAL A 48 -0.77 3.83 26.26
CA VAL A 48 -0.36 4.18 24.89
C VAL A 48 -0.84 5.59 24.54
N ARG A 49 -2.12 5.89 24.82
CA ARG A 49 -2.71 7.21 24.59
C ARG A 49 -1.99 8.32 25.36
N TYR A 50 -1.63 8.08 26.62
CA TYR A 50 -0.89 9.03 27.44
C TYR A 50 0.49 9.33 26.86
N ILE A 51 1.22 8.30 26.42
CA ILE A 51 2.55 8.46 25.80
C ILE A 51 2.42 9.21 24.48
N CYS A 52 1.46 8.85 23.62
CA CYS A 52 1.23 9.55 22.37
C CYS A 52 0.87 11.03 22.62
N ARG A 53 0.05 11.34 23.63
CA ARG A 53 -0.25 12.74 24.02
C ARG A 53 0.97 13.50 24.51
N LYS A 54 1.88 12.86 25.25
CA LYS A 54 3.13 13.51 25.72
C LYS A 54 4.14 13.77 24.61
N ASN A 55 4.04 13.07 23.48
CA ASN A 55 4.93 13.20 22.34
C ASN A 55 4.22 13.88 21.14
N ASP A 56 3.09 14.55 21.37
CA ASP A 56 2.28 15.21 20.33
C ASP A 56 1.86 14.30 19.14
N LEU A 57 1.81 12.97 19.37
CA LEU A 57 1.30 11.95 18.45
C LEU A 57 -0.19 11.65 18.68
N ALA A 58 -0.90 12.61 19.27
CA ALA A 58 -2.33 12.55 19.56
C ALA A 58 -3.13 13.08 18.36
N GLY A 59 -4.16 12.32 17.96
CA GLY A 59 -4.95 12.64 16.77
C GLY A 59 -5.11 11.41 15.88
N ASN A 60 -5.97 11.53 14.87
CA ASN A 60 -6.21 10.46 13.92
C ASN A 60 -4.98 10.34 12.99
N CYS A 61 -3.96 9.58 13.41
CA CYS A 61 -3.06 8.94 12.47
C CYS A 61 -3.85 7.80 11.80
N SER A 62 -4.92 8.16 11.08
CA SER A 62 -5.37 7.31 9.99
C SER A 62 -4.15 7.24 9.09
N ALA A 63 -3.53 6.07 9.02
CA ALA A 63 -2.62 5.75 7.95
C ALA A 63 -3.43 5.93 6.66
N THR A 64 -3.44 7.15 6.12
CA THR A 64 -3.84 7.38 4.75
C THR A 64 -2.77 6.67 3.93
N ALA A 65 -3.10 5.44 3.56
CA ALA A 65 -2.68 4.82 2.32
C ALA A 65 -1.19 5.00 1.96
N THR A 66 -0.29 4.50 2.79
CA THR A 66 1.08 4.16 2.36
C THR A 66 1.24 2.65 2.26
N LEU A 67 0.31 2.01 1.56
CA LEU A 67 0.63 0.81 0.80
C LEU A 67 0.96 1.33 -0.60
N TYR A 68 2.26 1.37 -0.92
CA TYR A 68 2.82 1.87 -2.18
C TYR A 68 2.65 3.38 -2.43
N ASN A 69 3.69 4.15 -2.12
CA ASN A 69 4.00 5.35 -2.90
C ASN A 69 5.00 4.90 -3.97
N PRO A 70 4.57 4.48 -5.18
CA PRO A 70 5.53 4.29 -6.25
C PRO A 70 6.26 5.62 -6.46
N ILE A 71 7.58 5.54 -6.64
CA ILE A 71 8.42 6.71 -6.88
C ILE A 71 7.80 7.46 -8.07
N PRO A 72 7.64 8.81 -8.04
CA PRO A 72 6.96 9.55 -9.12
C PRO A 72 7.43 9.17 -10.52
N ASP A 73 8.74 8.91 -10.67
CA ASP A 73 9.37 8.46 -11.91
C ASP A 73 8.89 7.07 -12.38
N GLU A 74 8.59 6.15 -11.46
CA GLU A 74 8.05 4.83 -11.79
C GLU A 74 6.58 4.94 -12.23
N ILE A 75 5.79 5.81 -11.59
CA ILE A 75 4.40 6.10 -12.00
C ILE A 75 4.38 6.69 -13.41
N GLU A 76 5.24 7.68 -13.68
CA GLU A 76 5.32 8.32 -14.98
C GLU A 76 5.75 7.33 -16.07
N LYS A 77 6.72 6.46 -15.78
CA LYS A 77 7.12 5.38 -16.70
C LYS A 77 5.99 4.39 -16.97
N LEU A 78 5.24 3.99 -15.95
CA LEU A 78 4.08 3.09 -16.09
C LEU A 78 2.99 3.74 -16.95
N HIS A 79 2.63 5.00 -16.67
CA HIS A 79 1.64 5.73 -17.46
C HIS A 79 2.09 5.92 -18.91
N LYS A 80 3.36 6.24 -19.15
CA LYS A 80 3.91 6.37 -20.51
C LYS A 80 3.84 5.05 -21.27
N ASN A 81 4.24 3.95 -20.63
CA ASN A 81 4.18 2.61 -21.21
C ASN A 81 2.74 2.19 -21.55
N GLU A 82 1.77 2.53 -20.70
CA GLU A 82 0.34 2.30 -20.95
C GLU A 82 -0.16 3.12 -22.14
N MET A 83 0.19 4.40 -22.22
CA MET A 83 -0.20 5.25 -23.37
C MET A 83 0.41 4.73 -24.68
N ASP A 84 1.67 4.30 -24.65
CA ASP A 84 2.35 3.71 -25.80
C ASP A 84 1.69 2.40 -26.27
N TYR A 85 1.25 1.55 -25.32
CA TYR A 85 0.47 0.34 -25.64
C TYR A 85 -0.85 0.68 -26.32
N ARG A 86 -1.63 1.61 -25.74
CA ARG A 86 -2.94 2.01 -26.28
C ARG A 86 -2.79 2.57 -27.69
N LEU A 87 -1.83 3.46 -27.90
CA LEU A 87 -1.52 4.03 -29.22
C LEU A 87 -1.12 2.94 -30.22
N GLY A 88 -0.20 2.05 -29.85
CA GLY A 88 0.26 0.95 -30.70
C GLY A 88 -0.87 0.00 -31.09
N LYS A 89 -1.78 -0.31 -30.17
CA LYS A 89 -2.97 -1.12 -30.43
C LYS A 89 -3.91 -0.40 -31.39
N THR A 90 -4.23 0.87 -31.15
CA THR A 90 -5.08 1.67 -32.05
C THR A 90 -4.52 1.73 -33.46
N MET A 91 -3.20 1.87 -33.63
CA MET A 91 -2.57 1.86 -34.94
C MET A 91 -2.67 0.49 -35.63
N ALA A 92 -2.53 -0.61 -34.89
CA ALA A 92 -2.70 -1.96 -35.42
C ALA A 92 -4.15 -2.20 -35.86
N ASP A 93 -5.12 -1.77 -35.05
CA ASP A 93 -6.55 -1.83 -35.35
C ASP A 93 -6.88 -1.04 -36.63
N TYR A 94 -6.36 0.18 -36.74
CA TYR A 94 -6.54 1.03 -37.93
C TYR A 94 -5.96 0.38 -39.20
N ARG A 95 -4.75 -0.17 -39.13
CA ARG A 95 -4.10 -0.85 -40.27
C ARG A 95 -4.88 -2.09 -40.71
N LEU A 96 -5.45 -2.83 -39.76
CA LEU A 96 -6.32 -3.97 -40.06
C LEU A 96 -7.61 -3.51 -40.73
N HIS A 97 -8.25 -2.45 -40.22
CA HIS A 97 -9.48 -1.89 -40.79
C HIS A 97 -9.29 -1.37 -42.22
N GLN A 98 -8.19 -0.65 -42.46
CA GLN A 98 -7.81 -0.17 -43.80
C GLN A 98 -7.31 -1.28 -44.75
N LYS A 99 -7.31 -2.55 -44.30
CA LYS A 99 -6.80 -3.70 -45.03
C LYS A 99 -5.33 -3.58 -45.47
N LEU A 100 -4.57 -2.70 -44.81
CA LEU A 100 -3.12 -2.52 -45.00
C LEU A 100 -2.33 -3.62 -44.29
N MET A 101 -2.98 -4.39 -43.42
CA MET A 101 -2.39 -5.46 -42.63
C MET A 101 -3.31 -6.68 -42.60
N GLY A 102 -2.75 -7.87 -42.75
CA GLY A 102 -3.49 -9.13 -42.66
C GLY A 102 -3.77 -9.55 -41.21
N LYS A 103 -4.83 -10.34 -40.97
CA LYS A 103 -5.20 -10.83 -39.63
C LYS A 103 -4.08 -11.57 -38.89
N LYS A 104 -3.25 -12.33 -39.62
CA LYS A 104 -2.09 -13.05 -39.07
C LYS A 104 -1.00 -12.10 -38.57
N GLU A 105 -0.78 -11.01 -39.30
CA GLU A 105 0.21 -9.99 -38.97
C GLU A 105 -0.27 -9.10 -37.81
N TYR A 106 -1.57 -8.79 -37.77
CA TYR A 106 -2.21 -8.13 -36.63
C TYR A 106 -1.98 -8.91 -35.33
N LYS A 107 -2.27 -10.22 -35.31
CA LYS A 107 -2.05 -11.06 -34.13
C LYS A 107 -0.59 -11.05 -33.65
N ARG A 108 0.38 -11.07 -34.57
CA ARG A 108 1.81 -10.97 -34.23
C ARG A 108 2.16 -9.60 -33.65
N THR A 109 1.58 -8.54 -34.20
CA THR A 109 1.79 -7.16 -33.71
C THR A 109 1.25 -7.00 -32.30
N ILE A 110 0.02 -7.48 -32.03
CA ILE A 110 -0.56 -7.45 -30.68
C ILE A 110 0.26 -8.29 -29.70
N ALA A 111 0.69 -9.50 -30.08
CA ALA A 111 1.53 -10.34 -29.21
C ALA A 111 2.88 -9.67 -28.86
N ARG A 112 3.48 -8.92 -29.80
CA ARG A 112 4.69 -8.13 -29.54
C ARG A 112 4.44 -6.96 -28.59
N LEU A 113 3.30 -6.28 -28.73
CA LEU A 113 2.91 -5.21 -27.82
C LEU A 113 2.67 -5.77 -26.42
N LEU A 114 1.90 -6.85 -26.29
CA LEU A 114 1.67 -7.51 -25.01
C LEU A 114 2.98 -7.96 -24.36
N ASN A 115 3.85 -8.69 -25.05
CA ASN A 115 5.14 -9.11 -24.48
C ASN A 115 6.05 -7.95 -24.02
N ARG A 116 5.89 -6.76 -24.62
CA ARG A 116 6.67 -5.57 -24.24
C ARG A 116 6.10 -4.87 -23.00
N TYR A 117 4.78 -4.93 -22.80
CA TYR A 117 4.06 -4.13 -21.79
C TYR A 117 3.33 -4.98 -20.72
N GLU A 118 3.34 -6.31 -20.83
CA GLU A 118 2.70 -7.25 -19.90
C GLU A 118 3.17 -7.18 -18.43
N PRO A 119 4.40 -6.78 -18.08
CA PRO A 119 4.79 -6.62 -16.67
C PRO A 119 3.92 -5.65 -15.86
N ILE A 120 2.99 -4.93 -16.51
CA ILE A 120 2.18 -3.83 -15.94
C ILE A 120 0.69 -4.18 -15.85
N LEU A 121 0.17 -5.11 -16.65
CA LEU A 121 -1.28 -5.33 -16.81
C LEU A 121 -1.90 -6.33 -15.81
N TRP A 122 -1.10 -7.04 -15.01
CA TRP A 122 -1.61 -8.05 -14.06
C TRP A 122 -2.10 -7.48 -12.71
N SER A 123 -1.85 -6.20 -12.42
CA SER A 123 -2.12 -5.60 -11.10
C SER A 123 -3.52 -4.97 -10.93
N PHE A 124 -4.38 -4.98 -11.94
CA PHE A 124 -5.68 -4.29 -11.91
C PHE A 124 -6.89 -5.16 -12.28
N GLY A 125 -6.74 -6.49 -12.26
CA GLY A 125 -7.81 -7.44 -12.61
C GLY A 125 -8.21 -8.37 -11.47
N GLU A 126 -8.82 -7.83 -10.41
CA GLU A 126 -9.73 -8.55 -9.49
C GLU A 126 -11.02 -7.74 -9.29
#